data_AF-A0A3N8CXS0-F1
#
_entry.id   AF-A0A3N8CXS0-F1
#
_cell.length_a   1.000
_cell.length_b   1.000
_cell.length_c   1.000
_cell.angle_alpha   90.00
_cell.angle_beta   90.00
_cell.angle_gamma   90.00
#
_symmetry.space_group_name_H-M   'P 1'
#
loop_
_entity.id
_entity.type
_entity.pdbx_description
1 polymer ?
#
loop_
_entity_poly.entity_id
_entity_poly.type
_entity_poly.pdbx_seq_one_letter_code
_entity_poly.pdbx_strand_id
1 'polypeptide(L)'
;MLELKHIDLRTDPQARRVVKDETVTVAFAEADGELMSLEGPNRYIAGDALITGSTGDRWVVSRARFDAKYLPADPALAHGAPGAYRNRPAVVLARRMDEPFTIARSENGDTLRGIAGDWVMQYAPGDYGVVQAQRFAQVYRDA
;
A
#
# COMPACT_ATOMS: atom_id res chain seq x y z
N MET A 1 -20.84 -1.21 -14.92
CA MET A 1 -19.68 -0.63 -14.20
C MET A 1 -20.23 0.30 -13.14
N LEU A 2 -19.98 -0.03 -11.86
CA LEU A 2 -20.51 0.68 -10.69
C LEU A 2 -19.64 1.91 -10.36
N GLU A 3 -20.25 3.04 -10.04
CA GLU A 3 -19.54 4.23 -9.58
C GLU A 3 -19.80 4.45 -8.08
N LEU A 4 -18.75 4.35 -7.25
CA LEU A 4 -18.83 4.49 -5.81
C LEU A 4 -18.59 5.95 -5.40
N LYS A 5 -19.65 6.68 -5.03
CA LYS A 5 -19.56 8.11 -4.64
C LYS A 5 -19.62 8.37 -3.14
N HIS A 6 -20.35 7.54 -2.41
CA HIS A 6 -20.69 7.77 -1.00
C HIS A 6 -20.50 6.52 -0.14
N ILE A 7 -19.60 5.63 -0.57
CA ILE A 7 -19.25 4.46 0.23
C ILE A 7 -18.51 4.90 1.49
N ASP A 8 -18.81 4.28 2.63
CA ASP A 8 -18.04 4.40 3.87
C ASP A 8 -17.96 3.01 4.50
N LEU A 9 -16.78 2.39 4.45
CA LEU A 9 -16.61 1.02 4.92
C LEU A 9 -16.72 0.90 6.44
N ARG A 10 -16.65 2.02 7.17
CA ARG A 10 -16.85 2.04 8.63
C ARG A 10 -18.25 1.60 9.05
N THR A 11 -19.24 1.80 8.17
CA THR A 11 -20.65 1.46 8.40
C THR A 11 -21.13 0.32 7.51
N ASP A 12 -20.24 -0.27 6.71
CA ASP A 12 -20.58 -1.32 5.75
C ASP A 12 -20.48 -2.71 6.42
N PRO A 13 -21.59 -3.47 6.54
CA PRO A 13 -21.56 -4.79 7.17
C PRO A 13 -20.76 -5.84 6.38
N GLN A 14 -20.44 -5.57 5.11
CA GLN A 14 -19.61 -6.45 4.28
C GLN A 14 -18.12 -6.07 4.35
N ALA A 15 -17.76 -4.99 5.05
CA ALA A 15 -16.37 -4.60 5.22
C ALA A 15 -15.67 -5.49 6.25
N ARG A 16 -14.42 -5.84 5.94
CA ARG A 16 -13.50 -6.55 6.82
C ARG A 16 -12.46 -5.61 7.37
N ARG A 17 -12.00 -5.88 8.59
CA ARG A 17 -10.81 -5.26 9.17
C ARG A 17 -9.61 -6.14 8.83
N VAL A 18 -8.63 -5.58 8.13
CA VAL A 18 -7.45 -6.32 7.70
C VAL A 18 -6.17 -5.55 8.02
N VAL A 19 -5.07 -6.27 8.17
CA VAL A 19 -3.72 -5.71 8.34
C VAL A 19 -2.85 -6.18 7.18
N LYS A 20 -2.00 -5.27 6.68
CA LYS A 20 -1.01 -5.63 5.67
C LYS A 20 0.13 -6.42 6.32
N ASP A 21 0.31 -7.65 5.87
CA ASP A 21 1.35 -8.60 6.25
C ASP A 21 2.24 -8.88 5.04
N GLU A 22 3.29 -8.07 4.89
CA GLU A 22 4.27 -8.20 3.81
C GLU A 22 5.67 -7.93 4.35
N THR A 23 6.61 -8.75 3.91
CA THR A 23 8.05 -8.47 4.06
C THR A 23 8.57 -7.94 2.73
N VAL A 24 9.31 -6.83 2.79
CA VAL A 24 9.92 -6.15 1.64
C VAL A 24 11.43 -6.11 1.81
N THR A 25 12.15 -6.03 0.70
CA THR A 25 13.61 -5.80 0.70
C THR A 25 13.88 -4.32 0.53
N VAL A 26 14.74 -3.77 1.37
CA VAL A 26 15.05 -2.33 1.41
C VAL A 26 16.54 -2.11 1.23
N ALA A 27 16.87 -1.21 0.31
CA ALA A 27 18.15 -0.53 0.26
C ALA A 27 17.93 0.97 0.53
N PHE A 28 19.00 1.70 0.86
CA PHE A 28 18.94 3.15 1.01
C PHE A 28 19.79 3.80 -0.08
N ALA A 29 19.28 4.87 -0.68
CA ALA A 29 19.97 5.58 -1.73
C ALA A 29 21.28 6.19 -1.20
N GLU A 30 22.40 5.94 -1.87
CA GLU A 30 23.70 6.53 -1.50
C GLU A 30 23.89 7.93 -2.12
N ALA A 31 23.13 8.23 -3.18
CA ALA A 31 23.11 9.49 -3.91
C ALA A 31 21.72 9.76 -4.47
N ASP A 32 21.48 10.98 -4.92
CA ASP A 32 20.23 11.38 -5.58
C ASP A 32 20.04 10.63 -6.91
N GLY A 33 18.79 10.37 -7.27
CA GLY A 33 18.50 9.63 -8.48
C GLY A 33 17.01 9.48 -8.79
N GLU A 34 16.72 8.51 -9.66
CA GLU A 34 15.36 8.20 -10.09
C GLU A 34 15.17 6.69 -10.19
N LEU A 35 13.98 6.23 -9.81
CA LEU A 35 13.57 4.83 -9.87
C LEU A 35 12.29 4.73 -10.67
N MET A 36 12.23 3.80 -11.63
CA MET A 36 11.00 3.51 -12.34
C MET A 36 10.08 2.64 -11.47
N SER A 37 8.97 3.22 -11.00
CA SER A 37 7.88 2.47 -10.36
C SER A 37 6.80 2.11 -11.38
N LEU A 38 5.76 1.40 -10.96
CA LEU A 38 4.62 1.07 -11.83
C LEU A 38 3.86 2.32 -12.31
N GLU A 39 3.88 3.37 -11.51
CA GLU A 39 3.22 4.65 -11.74
C GLU A 39 4.09 5.62 -12.57
N GLY A 40 5.36 5.27 -12.78
CA GLY A 40 6.32 6.07 -13.56
C GLY A 40 7.61 6.38 -12.79
N PRO A 41 8.44 7.28 -13.34
CA PRO A 41 9.68 7.69 -12.70
C PRO A 41 9.42 8.40 -11.38
N ASN A 42 10.09 7.95 -10.31
CA ASN A 42 10.02 8.50 -8.98
C ASN A 42 11.42 8.93 -8.53
N ARG A 43 11.60 10.24 -8.33
CA ARG A 43 12.88 10.82 -7.90
C ARG A 43 13.08 10.60 -6.42
N TYR A 44 14.33 10.40 -6.04
CA TYR A 44 14.75 10.21 -4.65
C TYR A 44 16.04 10.96 -4.37
N ILE A 45 16.25 11.25 -3.09
CA ILE A 45 17.51 11.82 -2.60
C ILE A 45 18.31 10.78 -1.81
N ALA A 46 19.59 11.05 -1.59
CA ALA A 46 20.42 10.25 -0.71
C ALA A 46 19.74 10.03 0.67
N GLY A 47 19.72 8.78 1.12
CA GLY A 47 19.10 8.33 2.38
C GLY A 47 17.65 7.87 2.25
N ASP A 48 16.97 8.12 1.13
CA ASP A 48 15.63 7.57 0.89
C ASP A 48 15.64 6.05 0.75
N ALA A 49 14.53 5.41 1.13
CA ALA A 49 14.38 3.97 1.05
C ALA A 49 13.96 3.55 -0.37
N LEU A 50 14.75 2.68 -0.98
CA LEU A 50 14.46 2.00 -2.24
C LEU A 50 13.90 0.62 -1.92
N ILE A 51 12.59 0.46 -2.06
CA ILE A 51 11.88 -0.73 -1.61
C ILE A 51 11.58 -1.64 -2.80
N THR A 52 11.77 -2.94 -2.61
CA THR A 52 11.31 -4.00 -3.50
C THR A 52 10.26 -4.84 -2.78
N GLY A 53 9.06 -4.87 -3.32
CA GLY A 53 7.94 -5.65 -2.81
C GLY A 53 8.09 -7.14 -3.02
N SER A 54 7.22 -7.92 -2.39
CA SER A 54 7.21 -9.39 -2.52
C SER A 54 6.90 -9.88 -3.94
N THR A 55 6.31 -9.01 -4.78
CA THR A 55 5.99 -9.25 -6.20
C THR A 55 7.06 -8.71 -7.16
N GLY A 56 8.15 -8.13 -6.65
CA GLY A 56 9.22 -7.53 -7.46
C GLY A 56 9.00 -6.06 -7.84
N ASP A 57 7.81 -5.51 -7.58
CA ASP A 57 7.54 -4.08 -7.77
C ASP A 57 8.50 -3.23 -6.94
N ARG A 58 8.94 -2.10 -7.50
CA ARG A 58 9.86 -1.20 -6.82
C ARG A 58 9.27 0.18 -6.65
N TRP A 59 9.53 0.80 -5.50
CA TRP A 59 9.09 2.17 -5.22
C TRP A 59 10.03 2.87 -4.23
N VAL A 60 9.93 4.19 -4.18
CA VAL A 60 10.68 5.05 -3.26
C VAL A 60 9.79 5.43 -2.08
N VAL A 61 10.38 5.43 -0.88
CA VAL A 61 9.78 6.06 0.29
C VAL A 61 10.80 7.00 0.91
N SER A 62 10.40 8.25 1.17
CA SER A 62 11.31 9.20 1.81
C SER A 62 11.76 8.71 3.19
N ARG A 63 12.97 9.07 3.62
CA ARG A 63 13.54 8.55 4.88
C ARG A 63 12.60 8.70 6.09
N ALA A 64 12.05 9.90 6.29
CA ALA A 64 11.14 10.17 7.41
C ALA A 64 9.86 9.30 7.37
N ARG A 65 9.28 9.08 6.18
CA ARG A 65 8.11 8.20 6.01
C ARG A 65 8.47 6.75 6.22
N PHE A 66 9.68 6.35 5.83
CA PHE A 66 10.18 4.99 6.04
C PHE A 66 10.29 4.68 7.53
N ASP A 67 10.98 5.52 8.30
CA ASP A 67 11.21 5.32 9.74
C ASP A 67 9.88 5.27 10.53
N ALA A 68 8.89 6.05 10.09
CA ALA A 68 7.56 6.05 10.68
C ALA A 68 6.74 4.79 10.35
N LYS A 69 6.95 4.19 9.18
CA LYS A 69 6.05 3.15 8.63
C LYS A 69 6.64 1.75 8.65
N TYR A 70 7.95 1.58 8.74
CA TYR A 70 8.60 0.27 8.63
C TYR A 70 9.35 -0.09 9.89
N LEU A 71 9.47 -1.40 10.13
CA LEU A 71 10.32 -1.99 11.15
C LEU A 71 11.15 -3.12 10.53
N PRO A 72 12.39 -3.34 11.00
CA PRO A 72 13.17 -4.51 10.60
C PRO A 72 12.35 -5.80 10.77
N ALA A 73 12.43 -6.69 9.79
CA ALA A 73 11.74 -7.99 9.87
C ALA A 73 12.42 -8.93 10.88
N ASP A 74 13.74 -8.77 11.05
CA ASP A 74 14.56 -9.45 12.06
C ASP A 74 14.98 -8.42 13.13
N PRO A 75 14.73 -8.66 14.42
CA PRO A 75 15.21 -7.81 15.51
C PRO A 75 16.73 -7.61 15.55
N ALA A 76 17.53 -8.50 14.96
CA ALA A 76 18.97 -8.36 14.85
C ALA A 76 19.41 -7.33 13.80
N LEU A 77 18.53 -6.97 12.86
CA LEU A 77 18.80 -5.95 11.85
C LEU A 77 18.58 -4.55 12.44
N ALA A 78 19.64 -3.74 12.44
CA ALA A 78 19.54 -2.35 12.86
C ALA A 78 18.59 -1.55 11.94
N HIS A 79 17.69 -0.78 12.53
CA HIS A 79 16.78 0.05 11.74
C HIS A 79 17.56 1.11 10.94
N GLY A 80 17.34 1.13 9.62
CA GLY A 80 18.09 1.98 8.70
C GLY A 80 19.26 1.28 8.01
N ALA A 81 19.54 0.01 8.34
CA ALA A 81 20.44 -0.83 7.55
C ALA A 81 19.68 -1.51 6.39
N PRO A 82 20.33 -1.77 5.24
CA PRO A 82 19.73 -2.54 4.16
C PRO A 82 19.32 -3.94 4.62
N GLY A 83 18.18 -4.43 4.16
CA GLY A 83 17.69 -5.76 4.55
C GLY A 83 16.18 -5.92 4.44
N ALA A 84 15.65 -6.91 5.17
CA ALA A 84 14.23 -7.23 5.18
C ALA A 84 13.47 -6.35 6.19
N TYR A 85 12.34 -5.77 5.75
CA TYR A 85 11.48 -4.91 6.56
C TYR A 85 10.02 -5.30 6.43
N ARG A 86 9.23 -4.94 7.44
CA ARG A 86 7.77 -5.10 7.45
C ARG A 86 7.12 -3.75 7.69
N ASN A 87 5.92 -3.54 7.15
CA ASN A 87 5.12 -2.38 7.54
C ASN A 87 4.74 -2.52 9.01
N ARG A 88 4.73 -1.41 9.74
CA ARG A 88 4.06 -1.34 11.04
C ARG A 88 2.60 -1.74 10.84
N PRO A 89 2.07 -2.69 11.64
CA PRO A 89 0.68 -3.09 11.54
C PRO A 89 -0.25 -1.88 11.63
N ALA A 90 -1.04 -1.69 10.58
CA ALA A 90 -2.09 -0.69 10.52
C ALA A 90 -3.36 -1.39 10.03
N VAL A 91 -4.43 -1.31 10.82
CA VAL A 91 -5.73 -1.85 10.44
C VAL A 91 -6.34 -0.95 9.38
N VAL A 92 -6.78 -1.55 8.28
CA VAL A 92 -7.52 -0.89 7.20
C VAL A 92 -8.84 -1.62 6.98
N LEU A 93 -9.83 -0.93 6.44
CA LEU A 93 -11.10 -1.53 6.08
C LEU A 93 -11.06 -1.95 4.61
N ALA A 94 -11.62 -3.12 4.31
CA ALA A 94 -11.62 -3.66 2.97
C ALA A 94 -12.96 -4.33 2.63
N ARG A 95 -13.50 -4.05 1.45
CA ARG A 95 -14.68 -4.73 0.90
C ARG A 95 -14.37 -5.29 -0.46
N ARG A 96 -14.64 -6.59 -0.65
CA ARG A 96 -14.56 -7.23 -1.96
C ARG A 96 -15.76 -6.80 -2.80
N MET A 97 -15.51 -6.46 -4.06
CA MET A 97 -16.54 -6.08 -5.01
C MET A 97 -16.82 -7.23 -5.96
N ASP A 98 -18.09 -7.51 -6.22
CA ASP A 98 -18.51 -8.62 -7.12
C ASP A 98 -18.70 -8.18 -8.57
N GLU A 99 -18.59 -6.87 -8.86
CA GLU A 99 -18.74 -6.28 -10.19
C GLU A 99 -17.66 -5.22 -10.44
N PRO A 100 -17.31 -4.90 -11.71
CA PRO A 100 -16.37 -3.83 -12.03
C PRO A 100 -16.84 -2.47 -11.51
N PHE A 101 -15.93 -1.70 -10.92
CA PHE A 101 -16.25 -0.46 -10.22
C PHE A 101 -15.21 0.63 -10.41
N THR A 102 -15.60 1.86 -10.11
CA THR A 102 -14.72 3.03 -10.00
C THR A 102 -14.97 3.78 -8.69
N ILE A 103 -13.93 4.39 -8.15
CA ILE A 103 -13.99 5.19 -6.92
C ILE A 103 -12.94 6.30 -6.98
N ALA A 104 -13.26 7.50 -6.48
CA ALA A 104 -12.25 8.54 -6.30
C ALA A 104 -11.34 8.18 -5.11
N ARG A 105 -10.01 8.30 -5.28
CA ARG A 105 -9.05 8.08 -4.19
C ARG A 105 -9.34 8.99 -2.99
N SER A 106 -9.68 10.23 -3.28
CA SER A 106 -10.09 11.25 -2.31
C SER A 106 -11.01 12.25 -3.00
N GLU A 107 -11.53 13.23 -2.25
CA GLU A 107 -12.18 14.38 -2.86
C GLU A 107 -11.22 15.04 -3.88
N ASN A 108 -11.69 15.22 -5.12
CA ASN A 108 -10.90 15.69 -6.27
C ASN A 108 -9.63 14.87 -6.61
N GLY A 109 -9.48 13.67 -6.05
CA GLY A 109 -8.37 12.77 -6.34
C GLY A 109 -8.58 11.93 -7.60
N ASP A 110 -7.56 11.18 -7.98
CA ASP A 110 -7.61 10.28 -9.13
C ASP A 110 -8.76 9.27 -9.02
N THR A 111 -9.39 8.96 -10.16
CA THR A 111 -10.35 7.87 -10.24
C THR A 111 -9.63 6.54 -10.34
N LEU A 112 -9.79 5.71 -9.32
CA LEU A 112 -9.32 4.33 -9.29
C LEU A 112 -10.37 3.43 -9.94
N ARG A 113 -9.91 2.36 -10.61
CA ARG A 113 -10.77 1.36 -11.25
C ARG A 113 -10.39 -0.02 -10.76
N GLY A 114 -11.39 -0.82 -10.41
CA GLY A 114 -11.26 -2.24 -10.08
C GLY A 114 -12.17 -3.10 -10.94
N ILE A 115 -11.83 -4.38 -11.05
CA ILE A 115 -12.68 -5.40 -11.69
C ILE A 115 -13.45 -6.20 -10.63
N ALA A 116 -14.37 -7.05 -11.08
CA ALA A 116 -15.02 -8.02 -10.19
C ALA A 116 -13.97 -8.88 -9.49
N GLY A 117 -14.10 -9.02 -8.17
CA GLY A 117 -13.17 -9.72 -7.30
C GLY A 117 -12.15 -8.82 -6.61
N ASP A 118 -11.89 -7.61 -7.11
CA ASP A 118 -10.99 -6.66 -6.47
C ASP A 118 -11.57 -6.05 -5.20
N TRP A 119 -10.70 -5.46 -4.39
CA TRP A 119 -11.03 -4.91 -3.09
C TRP A 119 -11.02 -3.39 -3.13
N VAL A 120 -12.09 -2.78 -2.64
CA VAL A 120 -12.08 -1.38 -2.19
C VAL A 120 -11.46 -1.35 -0.80
N MET A 121 -10.48 -0.48 -0.61
CA MET A 121 -9.81 -0.23 0.66
C MET A 121 -10.22 1.15 1.19
N GLN A 122 -10.37 1.30 2.51
CA GLN A 122 -10.50 2.60 3.17
C GLN A 122 -9.41 2.72 4.24
N TYR A 123 -8.49 3.67 4.03
CA TYR A 123 -7.35 3.94 4.92
C TYR A 123 -7.71 4.97 6.00
N ALA A 124 -8.55 5.94 5.64
CA ALA A 124 -9.11 6.96 6.51
C ALA A 124 -10.46 7.42 5.93
N PRO A 125 -11.28 8.21 6.67
CA PRO A 125 -12.50 8.78 6.11
C PRO A 125 -12.21 9.60 4.85
N GLY A 126 -12.79 9.20 3.71
CA GLY A 126 -12.55 9.84 2.42
C GLY A 126 -11.23 9.49 1.73
N ASP A 127 -10.46 8.52 2.23
CA ASP A 127 -9.22 8.04 1.62
C ASP A 127 -9.33 6.57 1.22
N TYR A 128 -9.40 6.33 -0.09
CA TYR A 128 -9.72 5.04 -0.69
C TYR A 128 -8.61 4.50 -1.58
N GLY A 129 -8.54 3.17 -1.65
CA GLY A 129 -7.66 2.43 -2.55
C GLY A 129 -8.38 1.32 -3.28
N VAL A 130 -7.76 0.81 -4.34
CA VAL A 130 -8.14 -0.45 -4.99
C VAL A 130 -6.97 -1.41 -4.92
N VAL A 131 -7.23 -2.64 -4.48
CA VAL A 131 -6.23 -3.71 -4.45
C VAL A 131 -6.77 -4.91 -5.23
N GLN A 132 -5.97 -5.40 -6.17
CA GLN A 132 -6.31 -6.57 -6.96
C GLN A 132 -6.52 -7.80 -6.07
N ALA A 133 -7.47 -8.67 -6.44
CA ALA A 133 -7.82 -9.87 -5.67
C ALA A 133 -6.59 -10.72 -5.27
N GLN A 134 -5.71 -11.00 -6.24
CA GLN A 134 -4.50 -11.80 -6.03
C GLN A 134 -3.54 -11.14 -5.04
N ARG A 135 -3.28 -9.84 -5.21
CA ARG A 135 -2.41 -9.08 -4.31
C ARG A 135 -3.00 -9.02 -2.91
N PHE A 136 -4.31 -8.84 -2.80
CA PHE A 136 -4.99 -8.81 -1.50
C PHE A 136 -4.77 -10.11 -0.72
N ALA A 137 -5.00 -11.26 -1.36
CA ALA A 137 -4.79 -12.57 -0.75
C ALA A 137 -3.32 -12.80 -0.34
N GLN A 138 -2.38 -12.27 -1.10
CA GLN A 138 -0.95 -12.42 -0.81
C GLN A 138 -0.53 -11.63 0.43
N VAL A 139 -0.97 -10.37 0.57
CA VAL A 139 -0.38 -9.43 1.53
C VAL A 139 -1.31 -8.93 2.63
N TYR A 140 -2.58 -9.31 2.67
CA TYR A 140 -3.50 -8.91 3.74
C TYR A 140 -4.00 -10.11 4.55
N ARG A 141 -4.18 -9.90 5.85
CA ARG A 141 -4.72 -10.87 6.82
C ARG A 141 -5.84 -10.20 7.61
N ASP A 142 -6.77 -10.98 8.15
CA ASP A 142 -7.74 -10.46 9.11
C ASP A 142 -7.01 -9.87 10.34
N ALA A 143 -7.51 -8.73 10.81
CA ALA A 143 -6.93 -7.95 11.92
C ALA A 143 -7.27 -8.53 13.30
#